data_AF-A0AB37R7C9-F1
#
_entry.id   AF-A0AB37R7C9-F1
#
_cell.length_a   1.000
_cell.length_b   1.000
_cell.length_c   1.000
_cell.angle_alpha   90.00
_cell.angle_beta   90.00
_cell.angle_gamma   90.00
#
_symmetry.space_group_name_H-M   'P 1'
#
loop_
_entity.id
_entity.type
_entity.pdbx_description
1 polymer ?
#
loop_
_entity_poly.entity_id
_entity_poly.type
_entity_poly.pdbx_seq_one_letter_code
_entity_poly.pdbx_strand_id
1 'polypeptide(L)'
;MSSPIIPWMGGKRRLADRLIPLFPPHECYVEVFAGGAALYFMRPQGAPVEVLNDINGDLVTLYRVVQNHLEEFVRQFKWALSSRQIFEWQKMTRPETLTDIQRAARFFYLQHHAFAGKVSGQSFGTATTAPAINLLRIEENLSAAWQRLSGTYVENLPWLDCAERYDRSHTFHYMDPPYWQTAGYGVDFAFDNYERMADFMRRCKGKVMVSINDHPDIREVFKGFHSESFSIRYSNTNQRTGKADLADELVITNWTPADLGRLF
;
A
#
# COMPACT_ATOMS: atom_id res chain seq x y z
N MET A 1 -7.52 8.27 14.16
CA MET A 1 -7.34 7.67 12.82
C MET A 1 -6.31 6.56 12.93
N SER A 2 -6.64 5.37 12.43
CA SER A 2 -5.66 4.29 12.29
C SER A 2 -4.53 4.72 11.35
N SER A 3 -3.30 4.31 11.66
CA SER A 3 -2.17 4.47 10.75
C SER A 3 -1.84 3.14 10.09
N PRO A 4 -1.21 3.15 8.90
CA PRO A 4 -0.63 1.95 8.30
C PRO A 4 0.20 1.14 9.29
N ILE A 5 0.08 -0.18 9.21
CA ILE A 5 0.79 -1.12 10.10
C ILE A 5 2.30 -1.04 9.88
N ILE A 6 2.75 -0.77 8.65
CA ILE A 6 4.16 -0.68 8.27
C ILE A 6 4.43 0.55 7.42
N PRO A 7 5.66 1.10 7.44
CA PRO A 7 6.10 1.99 6.39
C PRO A 7 6.14 1.22 5.07
N TRP A 8 5.70 1.88 3.99
CA TRP A 8 5.68 1.30 2.66
C TRP A 8 6.14 2.33 1.63
N MET A 9 7.05 1.93 0.75
CA MET A 9 7.44 2.77 -0.38
C MET A 9 6.22 3.01 -1.28
N GLY A 10 6.02 4.28 -1.67
CA GLY A 10 4.85 4.69 -2.46
C GLY A 10 3.56 4.85 -1.68
N GLY A 11 3.58 4.70 -0.34
CA GLY A 11 2.41 4.89 0.49
C GLY A 11 1.75 6.26 0.27
N LYS A 12 0.47 6.23 -0.15
CA LYS A 12 -0.32 7.39 -0.58
C LYS A 12 -0.81 8.30 0.55
N ARG A 13 -0.16 8.26 1.72
CA ARG A 13 -0.53 9.06 2.89
C ARG A 13 -0.48 10.57 2.63
N ARG A 14 0.48 11.05 1.83
CA ARG A 14 0.56 12.48 1.45
C ARG A 14 -0.49 12.89 0.41
N LEU A 15 -1.11 11.92 -0.26
CA LEU A 15 -2.11 12.12 -1.30
C LEU A 15 -3.54 11.86 -0.82
N ALA A 16 -3.71 11.26 0.36
CA ALA A 16 -5.02 10.87 0.89
C ALA A 16 -6.04 12.03 0.88
N ASP A 17 -5.63 13.23 1.30
CA ASP A 17 -6.50 14.42 1.34
C ASP A 17 -6.94 14.89 -0.06
N ARG A 18 -6.26 14.45 -1.13
CA ARG A 18 -6.63 14.74 -2.52
C ARG A 18 -7.38 13.58 -3.18
N LEU A 19 -7.00 12.34 -2.87
CA LEU A 19 -7.58 11.14 -3.50
C LEU A 19 -8.92 10.75 -2.89
N ILE A 20 -9.03 10.72 -1.55
CA ILE A 20 -10.24 10.26 -0.86
C ILE A 20 -11.49 11.07 -1.27
N PRO A 21 -11.43 12.42 -1.40
CA PRO A 21 -12.58 13.20 -1.87
C PRO A 21 -13.02 12.89 -3.31
N LEU A 22 -12.18 12.25 -4.11
CA LEU A 22 -12.50 11.84 -5.48
C LEU A 22 -13.14 10.45 -5.53
N PHE A 23 -13.20 9.72 -4.40
CA PHE A 23 -13.75 8.37 -4.37
C PHE A 23 -15.24 8.39 -4.69
N PRO A 24 -15.73 7.50 -5.57
CA PRO A 24 -17.13 7.45 -5.91
C PRO A 24 -17.94 6.83 -4.77
N PRO A 25 -19.26 7.02 -4.69
CA PRO A 25 -20.11 6.23 -3.80
C PRO A 25 -19.94 4.72 -4.08
N HIS A 26 -19.80 3.91 -3.03
CA HIS A 26 -19.59 2.47 -3.15
C HIS A 26 -20.04 1.72 -1.89
N GLU A 27 -20.41 0.46 -2.07
CA GLU A 27 -20.71 -0.48 -0.98
C GLU A 27 -19.56 -1.48 -0.77
N CYS A 28 -18.80 -1.76 -1.82
CA CYS A 28 -17.61 -2.61 -1.77
C CYS A 28 -16.38 -1.81 -2.16
N TYR A 29 -15.38 -1.74 -1.28
CA TYR A 29 -14.08 -1.14 -1.54
C TYR A 29 -13.03 -2.22 -1.73
N VAL A 30 -12.28 -2.14 -2.83
CA VAL A 30 -11.21 -3.09 -3.14
C VAL A 30 -9.91 -2.32 -3.36
N GLU A 31 -8.93 -2.51 -2.48
CA GLU A 31 -7.56 -2.03 -2.68
C GLU A 31 -6.75 -3.17 -3.31
N VAL A 32 -6.60 -3.12 -4.64
CA VAL A 32 -6.09 -4.25 -5.44
C VAL A 32 -4.58 -4.46 -5.25
N PHE A 33 -3.87 -3.36 -5.00
CA PHE A 33 -2.44 -3.30 -4.68
C PHE A 33 -2.29 -2.61 -3.33
N ALA A 34 -2.59 -3.33 -2.25
CA ALA A 34 -2.71 -2.75 -0.93
C ALA A 34 -1.40 -2.11 -0.46
N GLY A 35 -0.25 -2.78 -0.64
CA GLY A 35 1.00 -2.30 -0.08
C GLY A 35 0.85 -2.00 1.42
N GLY A 36 1.09 -0.75 1.84
CA GLY A 36 0.84 -0.32 3.23
C GLY A 36 -0.63 -0.06 3.60
N ALA A 37 -1.55 -0.13 2.63
CA ALA A 37 -2.98 0.15 2.74
C ALA A 37 -3.30 1.55 3.28
N ALA A 38 -2.53 2.56 2.83
CA ALA A 38 -2.57 3.90 3.41
C ALA A 38 -3.95 4.55 3.29
N LEU A 39 -4.60 4.43 2.13
CA LEU A 39 -5.93 5.02 1.90
C LEU A 39 -6.98 4.28 2.69
N TYR A 40 -6.98 2.95 2.68
CA TYR A 40 -7.83 2.13 3.54
C TYR A 40 -7.82 2.56 5.03
N PHE A 41 -6.64 2.77 5.62
CA PHE A 41 -6.51 3.17 7.03
C PHE A 41 -6.88 4.63 7.29
N MET A 42 -6.75 5.50 6.28
CA MET A 42 -7.00 6.94 6.40
C MET A 42 -8.42 7.34 6.02
N ARG A 43 -9.18 6.47 5.35
CA ARG A 43 -10.60 6.71 5.07
C ARG A 43 -11.37 6.94 6.38
N PRO A 44 -12.11 8.05 6.52
CA PRO A 44 -12.84 8.35 7.74
C PRO A 44 -13.98 7.35 8.00
N GLN A 45 -14.56 6.82 6.92
CA GLN A 45 -15.62 5.82 6.97
C GLN A 45 -15.26 4.66 6.02
N GLY A 46 -15.27 3.44 6.56
CA GLY A 46 -15.13 2.21 5.78
C GLY A 46 -16.36 1.92 4.94
N ALA A 47 -16.19 1.15 3.87
CA ALA A 47 -17.32 0.62 3.11
C ALA A 47 -17.95 -0.58 3.86
N PRO A 48 -19.22 -0.92 3.59
CA PRO A 48 -19.84 -2.14 4.12
C PRO A 48 -19.03 -3.41 3.87
N VAL A 49 -18.40 -3.52 2.69
CA VAL A 49 -17.49 -4.60 2.33
C VAL A 49 -16.14 -4.02 1.95
N GLU A 50 -15.07 -4.54 2.52
CA GLU A 50 -13.71 -4.09 2.21
C GLU A 50 -12.79 -5.26 1.95
N VAL A 51 -11.96 -5.10 0.92
CA VAL A 51 -11.03 -6.11 0.44
C VAL A 51 -9.66 -5.46 0.27
N LEU A 52 -8.65 -6.07 0.87
CA LEU A 52 -7.25 -5.76 0.63
C LEU A 52 -6.61 -6.93 -0.12
N ASN A 53 -5.94 -6.64 -1.22
CA ASN A 53 -5.18 -7.62 -1.98
C ASN A 53 -3.74 -7.15 -2.19
N ASP A 54 -2.80 -8.08 -2.09
CA ASP A 54 -1.43 -7.85 -2.55
C ASP A 54 -0.82 -9.17 -3.00
N ILE A 55 0.11 -9.11 -3.96
CA ILE A 55 0.85 -10.29 -4.41
C ILE A 55 1.91 -10.73 -3.40
N ASN A 56 2.39 -9.81 -2.56
CA ASN A 56 3.39 -10.08 -1.54
C ASN A 56 2.80 -10.90 -0.38
N GLY A 57 3.10 -12.19 -0.37
CA GLY A 57 2.65 -13.12 0.66
C GLY A 57 3.10 -12.77 2.08
N ASP A 58 4.27 -12.13 2.27
CA ASP A 58 4.72 -11.70 3.61
C ASP A 58 3.85 -10.57 4.15
N LEU A 59 3.46 -9.64 3.28
CA LEU A 59 2.55 -8.54 3.62
C LEU A 59 1.15 -9.06 3.95
N VAL A 60 0.61 -9.96 3.13
CA VAL A 60 -0.69 -10.59 3.39
C VAL A 60 -0.66 -11.40 4.69
N THR A 61 0.43 -12.14 4.94
CA THR A 61 0.63 -12.86 6.21
C THR A 61 0.62 -11.90 7.40
N LEU A 62 1.28 -10.74 7.29
CA LEU A 62 1.24 -9.71 8.33
C LEU A 62 -0.19 -9.22 8.61
N TYR A 63 -0.97 -8.87 7.59
CA TYR A 63 -2.36 -8.45 7.79
C TYR A 63 -3.21 -9.53 8.46
N ARG A 64 -3.10 -10.79 8.01
CA ARG A 64 -3.82 -11.92 8.59
C ARG A 64 -3.43 -12.19 10.04
N VAL A 65 -2.13 -12.13 10.36
CA VAL A 65 -1.63 -12.33 11.72
C VAL A 65 -2.05 -11.20 12.64
N VAL A 66 -1.96 -9.94 12.21
CA VAL A 66 -2.44 -8.81 13.04
C VAL A 66 -3.93 -8.92 13.28
N GLN A 67 -4.72 -9.33 12.29
CA GLN A 67 -6.18 -9.50 12.42
C GLN A 67 -6.56 -10.63 13.41
N ASN A 68 -5.85 -11.77 13.39
CA ASN A 68 -6.28 -12.98 14.09
C ASN A 68 -5.45 -13.33 15.34
N HIS A 69 -4.23 -12.80 15.48
CA HIS A 69 -3.23 -13.19 16.48
C HIS A 69 -2.41 -11.98 16.96
N LEU A 70 -3.08 -10.84 17.21
CA LEU A 70 -2.43 -9.58 17.61
C LEU A 70 -1.54 -9.77 18.85
N GLU A 71 -2.03 -10.46 19.87
CA GLU A 71 -1.30 -10.65 21.13
C GLU A 71 -0.01 -11.47 20.94
N GLU A 72 -0.09 -12.59 20.20
CA GLU A 72 1.08 -13.42 19.92
C GLU A 72 2.09 -12.70 19.02
N PHE A 73 1.61 -11.85 18.12
CA PHE A 73 2.44 -11.00 17.29
C PHE A 73 3.20 -9.96 18.13
N VAL A 74 2.49 -9.20 18.98
CA VAL A 74 3.11 -8.20 19.87
C VAL A 74 4.12 -8.87 20.81
N ARG A 75 3.81 -10.08 21.29
CA ARG A 75 4.71 -10.85 22.18
C ARG A 75 6.08 -11.14 21.56
N GLN A 76 6.20 -11.22 20.23
CA GLN A 76 7.50 -11.39 19.56
C GLN A 76 8.47 -10.24 19.84
N PHE A 77 7.96 -9.06 20.20
CA PHE A 77 8.75 -7.83 20.33
C PHE A 77 9.06 -7.43 21.77
N LYS A 78 8.57 -8.17 22.77
CA LYS A 78 8.73 -7.84 24.20
C LYS A 78 10.18 -7.61 24.62
N TRP A 79 11.13 -8.31 23.99
CA TRP A 79 12.57 -8.20 24.26
C TRP A 79 13.37 -7.86 23.00
N ALA A 80 12.70 -7.42 21.95
CA ALA A 80 13.35 -7.13 20.68
C ALA A 80 14.17 -5.84 20.77
N LEU A 81 15.35 -5.86 20.14
CA LEU A 81 16.25 -4.72 20.07
C LEU A 81 16.27 -4.15 18.65
N SER A 82 16.27 -2.83 18.52
CA SER A 82 16.63 -2.15 17.27
C SER A 82 18.14 -2.24 17.07
N SER A 83 18.59 -3.17 16.22
CA SER A 83 20.01 -3.45 16.01
C SER A 83 20.30 -3.80 14.56
N ARG A 84 21.37 -3.20 14.01
CA ARG A 84 21.86 -3.51 12.66
C ARG A 84 22.24 -4.98 12.52
N GLN A 85 22.82 -5.57 13.56
CA GLN A 85 23.20 -6.98 13.54
C GLN A 85 21.98 -7.90 13.50
N ILE A 86 20.96 -7.61 14.31
CA ILE A 86 19.70 -8.37 14.29
C ILE A 86 19.02 -8.23 12.93
N PHE A 87 19.02 -7.03 12.35
CA PHE A 87 18.46 -6.81 11.01
C PHE A 87 19.13 -7.68 9.94
N GLU A 88 20.46 -7.75 9.90
CA GLU A 88 21.15 -8.62 8.95
C GLU A 88 20.89 -10.11 9.23
N TRP A 89 20.77 -10.51 10.50
CA TRP A 89 20.33 -11.87 10.85
C TRP A 89 18.94 -12.17 10.32
N GLN A 90 17.97 -11.26 10.52
CA GLN A 90 16.61 -11.43 9.98
C GLN A 90 16.62 -11.53 8.45
N LYS A 91 17.48 -10.79 7.75
CA LYS A 91 17.63 -10.92 6.29
C LYS A 91 18.13 -12.31 5.87
N MET A 92 19.06 -12.91 6.64
CA MET A 92 19.57 -14.25 6.37
C MET A 92 18.57 -15.37 6.73
N THR A 93 17.63 -15.10 7.65
CA THR A 93 16.62 -16.08 8.04
C THR A 93 15.74 -16.47 6.86
N ARG A 94 15.64 -17.79 6.65
CA ARG A 94 14.79 -18.44 5.65
C ARG A 94 13.31 -18.36 6.06
N PRO A 95 12.45 -17.60 5.36
CA PRO A 95 11.06 -17.41 5.75
C PRO A 95 10.24 -18.71 5.80
N GLU A 96 10.59 -19.70 4.98
CA GLU A 96 9.93 -21.00 4.90
C GLU A 96 10.10 -21.87 6.16
N THR A 97 11.06 -21.54 7.03
CA THR A 97 11.27 -22.25 8.30
C THR A 97 10.52 -21.63 9.48
N LEU A 98 9.78 -20.55 9.25
CA LEU A 98 9.10 -19.77 10.29
C LEU A 98 7.60 -20.09 10.32
N THR A 99 7.00 -19.98 11.51
CA THR A 99 5.54 -19.89 11.62
C THR A 99 5.03 -18.57 11.02
N ASP A 100 3.75 -18.49 10.66
CA ASP A 100 3.15 -17.26 10.13
C ASP A 100 3.37 -16.06 11.06
N ILE A 101 3.26 -16.27 12.39
CA ILE A 101 3.50 -15.22 13.39
C ILE A 101 4.96 -14.76 13.37
N GLN A 102 5.92 -15.68 13.33
CA GLN A 102 7.34 -15.36 13.25
C GLN A 102 7.69 -14.68 11.93
N ARG A 103 7.11 -15.14 10.83
CA ARG A 103 7.29 -14.59 9.49
C ARG A 103 6.75 -13.16 9.39
N ALA A 104 5.55 -12.91 9.92
CA ALA A 104 4.98 -11.57 10.05
C ALA A 104 5.84 -10.66 10.91
N ALA A 105 6.31 -11.14 12.08
CA ALA A 105 7.15 -10.35 12.98
C ALA A 105 8.50 -10.00 12.36
N ARG A 106 9.13 -10.96 11.65
CA ARG A 106 10.33 -10.73 10.85
C ARG A 106 10.09 -9.65 9.80
N PHE A 107 9.03 -9.78 9.00
CA PHE A 107 8.71 -8.82 7.94
C PHE A 107 8.47 -7.41 8.52
N PHE A 108 7.68 -7.30 9.58
CA PHE A 108 7.44 -6.05 10.29
C PHE A 108 8.73 -5.41 10.82
N TYR A 109 9.62 -6.21 11.42
CA TYR A 109 10.91 -5.74 11.92
C TYR A 109 11.76 -5.17 10.78
N LEU A 110 11.88 -5.90 9.68
CA LEU A 110 12.65 -5.48 8.52
C LEU A 110 12.08 -4.18 7.93
N GLN A 111 10.77 -4.07 7.79
CA GLN A 111 10.15 -2.87 7.21
C GLN A 111 10.40 -1.61 8.05
N HIS A 112 10.24 -1.71 9.37
CA HIS A 112 10.43 -0.55 10.26
C HIS A 112 11.90 -0.13 10.41
N HIS A 113 12.84 -1.03 10.18
CA HIS A 113 14.27 -0.75 10.28
C HIS A 113 14.94 -0.55 8.92
N ALA A 114 14.25 -0.80 7.81
CA ALA A 114 14.79 -0.56 6.48
C ALA A 114 14.82 0.95 6.17
N PHE A 115 15.93 1.42 5.62
CA PHE A 115 16.03 2.78 5.11
C PHE A 115 14.91 3.04 4.09
N ALA A 116 14.15 4.13 4.28
CA ALA A 116 13.01 4.51 3.43
C ALA A 116 11.89 3.44 3.27
N GLY A 117 11.81 2.44 4.16
CA GLY A 117 10.77 1.40 4.08
C GLY A 117 10.79 0.60 2.77
N LYS A 118 11.98 0.36 2.21
CA LYS A 118 12.12 -0.48 1.00
C LYS A 118 11.73 -1.91 1.33
N VAL A 119 11.13 -2.61 0.37
CA VAL A 119 10.81 -4.05 0.48
C VAL A 119 11.94 -4.91 -0.09
N SER A 120 12.66 -4.39 -1.09
CA SER A 120 13.79 -5.04 -1.77
C SER A 120 15.09 -4.22 -1.65
N GLY A 121 16.25 -4.88 -1.64
CA GLY A 121 17.54 -4.19 -1.51
C GLY A 121 17.68 -3.45 -0.17
N GLN A 122 17.10 -4.02 0.89
CA GLN A 122 16.98 -3.38 2.19
C GLN A 122 18.34 -3.19 2.88
N SER A 123 18.57 -1.98 3.39
CA SER A 123 19.67 -1.63 4.28
C SER A 123 19.12 -1.06 5.58
N PHE A 124 19.81 -1.31 6.70
CA PHE A 124 19.36 -0.80 8.00
C PHE A 124 19.48 0.72 8.08
N GLY A 125 18.35 1.39 8.28
CA GLY A 125 18.19 2.83 8.40
C GLY A 125 18.38 3.32 9.83
N THR A 126 18.99 4.49 9.98
CA THR A 126 19.18 5.17 11.26
C THR A 126 18.97 6.67 11.08
N ALA A 127 18.45 7.35 12.09
CA ALA A 127 18.37 8.80 12.16
C ALA A 127 19.05 9.31 13.43
N THR A 128 19.70 10.47 13.34
CA THR A 128 20.24 11.19 14.50
C THR A 128 19.28 12.24 15.06
N THR A 129 18.16 12.46 14.36
CA THR A 129 17.17 13.51 14.64
C THR A 129 15.81 12.95 15.08
N ALA A 130 15.65 11.63 15.09
CA ALA A 130 14.43 10.95 15.51
C ALA A 130 14.78 9.62 16.17
N PRO A 131 14.01 9.18 17.19
CA PRO A 131 14.22 7.88 17.80
C PRO A 131 13.87 6.75 16.82
N ALA A 132 14.46 5.58 17.03
CA ALA A 132 14.01 4.35 16.38
C ALA A 132 12.57 4.00 16.83
N ILE A 133 11.92 3.07 16.10
CA ILE A 133 10.61 2.55 16.50
C ILE A 133 10.66 2.03 17.94
N ASN A 134 9.67 2.40 18.74
CA ASN A 134 9.49 1.83 20.07
C ASN A 134 8.73 0.50 19.97
N LEU A 135 9.48 -0.60 19.85
CA LEU A 135 8.94 -1.95 19.73
C LEU A 135 8.08 -2.37 20.94
N LEU A 136 8.28 -1.77 22.12
CA LEU A 136 7.47 -2.06 23.31
C LEU A 136 6.08 -1.43 23.27
N ARG A 137 5.86 -0.40 22.43
CA ARG A 137 4.60 0.35 22.35
C ARG A 137 3.85 0.13 21.04
N ILE A 138 4.26 -0.84 20.23
CA ILE A 138 3.62 -1.12 18.94
C ILE A 138 2.15 -1.51 19.10
N GLU A 139 1.78 -2.12 20.22
CA GLU A 139 0.40 -2.52 20.54
C GLU A 139 -0.57 -1.33 20.50
N GLU A 140 -0.11 -0.14 20.91
CA GLU A 140 -0.94 1.08 20.91
C GLU A 140 -1.39 1.44 19.49
N ASN A 141 -0.50 1.28 18.51
CA ASN A 141 -0.80 1.55 17.11
C ASN A 141 -1.55 0.38 16.45
N LEU A 142 -1.16 -0.85 16.79
CA LEU A 142 -1.70 -2.06 16.17
C LEU A 142 -3.12 -2.35 16.63
N SER A 143 -3.50 -1.98 17.86
CA SER A 143 -4.88 -2.16 18.36
C SER A 143 -5.91 -1.44 17.48
N ALA A 144 -5.61 -0.21 17.06
CA ALA A 144 -6.49 0.54 16.17
C ALA A 144 -6.54 -0.08 14.76
N ALA A 145 -5.40 -0.56 14.24
CA ALA A 145 -5.34 -1.23 12.94
C ALA A 145 -6.08 -2.59 12.96
N TRP A 146 -5.95 -3.34 14.05
CA TRP A 146 -6.67 -4.60 14.30
C TRP A 146 -8.19 -4.39 14.29
N GLN A 147 -8.68 -3.40 15.04
CA GLN A 147 -10.10 -3.03 15.01
C GLN A 147 -10.55 -2.63 13.61
N ARG A 148 -9.75 -1.82 12.91
CA ARG A 148 -10.05 -1.37 11.54
C ARG A 148 -10.13 -2.54 10.55
N LEU A 149 -9.25 -3.53 10.66
CA LEU A 149 -9.19 -4.75 9.84
C LEU A 149 -10.29 -5.76 10.19
N SER A 150 -11.03 -5.57 11.27
CA SER A 150 -12.15 -6.45 11.61
C SER A 150 -13.18 -6.44 10.48
N GLY A 151 -13.55 -7.62 9.98
CA GLY A 151 -14.48 -7.77 8.86
C GLY A 151 -13.92 -7.47 7.47
N THR A 152 -12.62 -7.16 7.35
CA THR A 152 -11.96 -6.97 6.04
C THR A 152 -11.49 -8.31 5.47
N TYR A 153 -11.78 -8.54 4.19
CA TYR A 153 -11.24 -9.67 3.44
C TYR A 153 -9.80 -9.36 3.01
N VAL A 154 -8.89 -10.29 3.28
CA VAL A 154 -7.49 -10.17 2.86
C VAL A 154 -7.18 -11.28 1.86
N GLU A 155 -6.88 -10.89 0.63
CA GLU A 155 -6.60 -11.77 -0.50
C GLU A 155 -5.12 -11.76 -0.87
N ASN A 156 -4.63 -12.86 -1.43
CA ASN A 156 -3.28 -12.99 -2.00
C ASN A 156 -3.38 -13.54 -3.42
N LEU A 157 -3.88 -12.71 -4.34
CA LEU A 157 -4.17 -13.08 -5.72
C LEU A 157 -3.41 -12.21 -6.71
N PRO A 158 -3.20 -12.69 -7.95
CA PRO A 158 -2.92 -11.81 -9.07
C PRO A 158 -3.94 -10.66 -9.14
N TRP A 159 -3.47 -9.46 -9.45
CA TRP A 159 -4.28 -8.24 -9.36
C TRP A 159 -5.58 -8.31 -10.18
N LEU A 160 -5.50 -8.89 -11.39
CA LEU A 160 -6.64 -9.00 -12.30
C LEU A 160 -7.68 -9.98 -11.74
N ASP A 161 -7.23 -11.13 -11.24
CA ASP A 161 -8.10 -12.14 -10.64
C ASP A 161 -8.86 -11.56 -9.43
N CYS A 162 -8.19 -10.75 -8.60
CA CYS A 162 -8.84 -10.02 -7.51
C CYS A 162 -9.87 -9.01 -8.06
N ALA A 163 -9.48 -8.17 -9.01
CA ALA A 163 -10.35 -7.13 -9.55
C ALA A 163 -11.63 -7.74 -10.17
N GLU A 164 -11.50 -8.82 -10.95
CA GLU A 164 -12.63 -9.50 -11.59
C GLU A 164 -13.54 -10.23 -10.58
N ARG A 165 -12.96 -10.85 -9.55
CA ARG A 165 -13.71 -11.54 -8.50
C ARG A 165 -14.74 -10.63 -7.83
N TYR A 166 -14.33 -9.39 -7.55
CA TYR A 166 -15.13 -8.40 -6.83
C TYR A 166 -15.86 -7.40 -7.73
N ASP A 167 -15.74 -7.47 -9.06
CA ASP A 167 -16.38 -6.52 -9.97
C ASP A 167 -17.92 -6.60 -9.92
N ARG A 168 -18.55 -5.59 -9.32
CA ARG A 168 -20.00 -5.37 -9.24
C ARG A 168 -20.27 -3.89 -9.47
N SER A 169 -21.52 -3.54 -9.82
CA SER A 169 -21.91 -2.14 -10.05
C SER A 169 -21.74 -1.24 -8.83
N HIS A 170 -21.71 -1.81 -7.62
CA HIS A 170 -21.49 -1.10 -6.35
C HIS A 170 -20.04 -1.20 -5.83
N THR A 171 -19.12 -1.76 -6.63
CA THR A 171 -17.71 -1.91 -6.25
C THR A 171 -16.89 -0.71 -6.74
N PHE A 172 -16.05 -0.21 -5.84
CA PHE A 172 -14.98 0.72 -6.17
C PHE A 172 -13.62 0.03 -5.99
N HIS A 173 -12.84 -0.01 -7.07
CA HIS A 173 -11.47 -0.52 -7.09
C HIS A 173 -10.49 0.65 -7.07
N TYR A 174 -9.64 0.70 -6.04
CA TYR A 174 -8.46 1.53 -6.03
C TYR A 174 -7.24 0.70 -6.42
N MET A 175 -6.50 1.17 -7.42
CA MET A 175 -5.34 0.50 -7.98
C MET A 175 -4.12 1.41 -7.91
N ASP A 176 -3.09 0.97 -7.19
CA ASP A 176 -1.80 1.65 -7.06
C ASP A 176 -0.67 0.68 -7.48
N PRO A 177 -0.57 0.38 -8.79
CA PRO A 177 0.40 -0.59 -9.28
C PRO A 177 1.84 -0.08 -9.11
N PRO A 178 2.85 -0.96 -9.25
CA PRO A 178 4.24 -0.51 -9.36
C PRO A 178 4.39 0.56 -10.46
N TYR A 179 5.11 1.64 -10.17
CA TYR A 179 5.24 2.77 -11.10
C TYR A 179 6.15 2.44 -12.28
N TRP A 180 5.74 2.83 -13.49
CA TRP A 180 6.44 2.52 -14.72
C TRP A 180 7.83 3.18 -14.78
N GLN A 181 8.85 2.38 -15.12
CA GLN A 181 10.26 2.81 -15.19
C GLN A 181 10.81 3.47 -13.91
N THR A 182 10.24 3.14 -12.75
CA THR A 182 10.79 3.57 -11.46
C THR A 182 11.46 2.40 -10.74
N ALA A 183 12.57 2.68 -10.06
CA ALA A 183 13.21 1.70 -9.18
C ALA A 183 12.46 1.66 -7.84
N GLY A 184 11.95 0.51 -7.39
CA GLY A 184 11.41 0.48 -6.02
C GLY A 184 10.70 -0.76 -5.50
N TYR A 185 10.03 -1.55 -6.34
CA TYR A 185 9.10 -2.57 -5.85
C TYR A 185 9.66 -3.99 -5.80
N GLY A 186 10.82 -4.25 -6.43
CA GLY A 186 11.48 -5.57 -6.39
C GLY A 186 10.72 -6.70 -7.08
N VAL A 187 9.59 -6.39 -7.71
CA VAL A 187 8.77 -7.29 -8.53
C VAL A 187 8.67 -6.64 -9.91
N ASP A 188 9.05 -7.39 -10.94
CA ASP A 188 8.89 -6.93 -12.32
C ASP A 188 7.40 -6.83 -12.66
N PHE A 189 6.98 -5.63 -13.06
CA PHE A 189 5.62 -5.37 -13.51
C PHE A 189 5.67 -5.02 -14.99
N ALA A 190 5.39 -6.01 -15.82
CA ALA A 190 5.50 -5.88 -17.26
C ALA A 190 4.46 -4.89 -17.81
N PHE A 191 4.82 -4.20 -18.90
CA PHE A 191 4.00 -3.14 -19.47
C PHE A 191 2.59 -3.61 -19.89
N ASP A 192 2.48 -4.89 -20.31
CA ASP A 192 1.21 -5.55 -20.65
C ASP A 192 0.16 -5.47 -19.53
N ASN A 193 0.59 -5.36 -18.28
CA ASN A 193 -0.33 -5.25 -17.15
C ASN A 193 -1.06 -3.90 -17.13
N TYR A 194 -0.43 -2.82 -17.60
CA TYR A 194 -1.11 -1.53 -17.72
C TYR A 194 -2.15 -1.56 -18.85
N GLU A 195 -1.83 -2.23 -19.97
CA GLU A 195 -2.79 -2.45 -21.06
C GLU A 195 -3.99 -3.27 -20.58
N ARG A 196 -3.73 -4.37 -19.84
CA ARG A 196 -4.78 -5.19 -19.22
C ARG A 196 -5.59 -4.43 -18.19
N MET A 197 -5.00 -3.49 -17.46
CA MET A 197 -5.72 -2.59 -16.54
C MET A 197 -6.66 -1.66 -17.30
N ALA A 198 -6.19 -1.03 -18.38
CA ALA A 198 -7.03 -0.19 -19.23
C ALA A 198 -8.20 -1.01 -19.82
N ASP A 199 -7.95 -2.23 -20.27
CA ASP A 199 -9.00 -3.14 -20.77
C ASP A 199 -10.00 -3.53 -19.68
N PHE A 200 -9.55 -3.82 -18.47
CA PHE A 200 -10.44 -4.05 -17.33
C PHE A 200 -11.30 -2.82 -17.04
N MET A 201 -10.70 -1.62 -16.98
CA MET A 201 -11.41 -0.37 -16.74
C MET A 201 -12.50 -0.07 -17.78
N ARG A 202 -12.31 -0.48 -19.05
CA ARG A 202 -13.29 -0.30 -20.13
C ARG A 202 -14.51 -1.20 -19.97
N ARG A 203 -14.35 -2.40 -19.41
CA ARG A 203 -15.41 -3.43 -19.35
C ARG A 203 -16.01 -3.68 -17.97
N CYS A 204 -15.37 -3.21 -16.90
CA CYS A 204 -15.82 -3.48 -15.54
C CYS A 204 -17.18 -2.81 -15.25
N LYS A 205 -17.96 -3.41 -14.35
CA LYS A 205 -19.25 -2.88 -13.91
C LYS A 205 -19.07 -1.79 -12.85
N GLY A 206 -18.04 -1.95 -12.01
CA GLY A 206 -17.70 -1.03 -10.95
C GLY A 206 -16.94 0.21 -11.43
N LYS A 207 -16.47 0.98 -10.45
CA LYS A 207 -15.63 2.15 -10.66
C LYS A 207 -14.18 1.81 -10.37
N VAL A 208 -13.26 2.31 -11.19
CA VAL A 208 -11.82 2.07 -11.03
C VAL A 208 -11.04 3.38 -11.03
N MET A 209 -10.23 3.59 -10.01
CA MET A 209 -9.24 4.67 -9.92
C MET A 209 -7.84 4.06 -9.93
N VAL A 210 -6.99 4.54 -10.84
CA VAL A 210 -5.58 4.19 -10.91
C VAL A 210 -4.75 5.40 -10.49
N SER A 211 -3.78 5.19 -9.60
CA SER A 211 -2.78 6.19 -9.19
C SER A 211 -1.41 5.71 -9.65
N ILE A 212 -0.70 6.51 -10.45
CA ILE A 212 0.56 6.11 -11.09
C ILE A 212 1.43 7.34 -11.40
N ASN A 213 2.69 7.15 -11.80
CA ASN A 213 3.52 8.26 -12.30
C ASN A 213 2.99 8.83 -13.63
N ASP A 214 3.06 10.15 -13.76
CA ASP A 214 2.74 10.85 -15.00
C ASP A 214 3.84 10.59 -16.07
N HIS A 215 3.54 9.69 -17.01
CA HIS A 215 4.46 9.28 -18.07
C HIS A 215 3.73 9.20 -19.43
N PRO A 216 4.36 9.60 -20.55
CA PRO A 216 3.74 9.53 -21.89
C PRO A 216 3.16 8.15 -22.24
N ASP A 217 3.92 7.07 -22.00
CA ASP A 217 3.44 5.69 -22.26
C ASP A 217 2.16 5.35 -21.48
N ILE A 218 2.10 5.75 -20.21
CA ILE A 218 0.93 5.54 -19.36
C ILE A 218 -0.26 6.36 -19.87
N ARG A 219 -0.03 7.62 -20.26
CA ARG A 219 -1.09 8.45 -20.86
C ARG A 219 -1.65 7.84 -22.13
N GLU A 220 -0.83 7.21 -22.97
CA GLU A 220 -1.31 6.55 -24.19
C GLU A 220 -2.13 5.29 -23.87
N VAL A 221 -1.67 4.45 -22.92
CA VAL A 221 -2.40 3.24 -22.50
C VAL A 221 -3.81 3.57 -21.99
N PHE A 222 -3.91 4.62 -21.17
CA PHE A 222 -5.17 5.06 -20.55
C PHE A 222 -5.89 6.14 -21.34
N LYS A 223 -5.55 6.33 -22.62
CA LYS A 223 -6.22 7.30 -23.48
C LYS A 223 -7.73 7.03 -23.57
N GLY A 224 -8.51 8.09 -23.41
CA GLY A 224 -9.97 8.05 -23.39
C GLY A 224 -10.58 7.96 -21.99
N PHE A 225 -9.78 7.76 -20.95
CA PHE A 225 -10.22 7.92 -19.55
C PHE A 225 -10.06 9.36 -19.07
N HIS A 226 -10.81 9.71 -18.01
CA HIS A 226 -10.58 10.96 -17.30
C HIS A 226 -9.26 10.86 -16.54
N SER A 227 -8.44 11.91 -16.58
CA SER A 227 -7.14 11.92 -15.91
C SER A 227 -6.82 13.29 -15.32
N GLU A 228 -6.26 13.32 -14.10
CA GLU A 228 -5.81 14.52 -13.40
C GLU A 228 -4.38 14.32 -12.88
N SER A 229 -3.54 15.35 -13.01
CA SER A 229 -2.16 15.33 -12.48
C SER A 229 -2.04 16.12 -11.17
N PHE A 230 -1.34 15.56 -10.19
CA PHE A 230 -1.04 16.19 -8.91
C PHE A 230 0.47 16.27 -8.70
N SER A 231 1.01 17.48 -8.60
CA SER A 231 2.44 17.64 -8.29
C SER A 231 2.71 17.37 -6.81
N ILE A 232 3.66 16.48 -6.53
CA ILE A 232 4.09 16.11 -5.18
C ILE A 232 5.58 16.34 -5.03
N ARG A 233 5.96 16.97 -3.92
CA ARG A 233 7.37 17.00 -3.50
C ARG A 233 7.70 15.69 -2.77
N TYR A 234 8.36 14.76 -3.45
CA TYR A 234 8.98 13.61 -2.78
C TYR A 234 10.31 14.03 -2.18
N SER A 235 10.49 13.78 -0.89
CA SER A 235 11.72 14.07 -0.16
C SER A 235 12.52 12.77 0.02
N ASN A 236 13.01 12.19 -1.08
CA ASN A 236 13.82 10.96 -1.02
C ASN A 236 15.33 11.21 -1.19
N THR A 237 15.77 12.46 -1.24
CA THR A 237 17.18 12.85 -1.34
C THR A 237 17.69 13.42 -0.01
N ASN A 238 18.91 13.01 0.38
CA ASN A 238 19.66 13.63 1.47
C ASN A 238 19.65 15.15 1.28
N GLN A 239 19.17 15.89 2.30
CA GLN A 239 19.03 17.36 2.30
C GLN A 239 20.36 18.13 2.07
N ARG A 240 21.47 17.45 1.81
CA ARG A 240 22.78 18.06 1.61
C ARG A 240 23.16 18.35 0.15
N THR A 241 22.51 17.74 -0.87
CA THR A 241 22.99 17.91 -2.27
C THR A 241 21.98 17.76 -3.42
N GLY A 242 20.67 17.57 -3.21
CA GLY A 242 19.72 17.36 -4.32
C GLY A 242 18.54 18.33 -4.32
N LYS A 243 18.19 18.90 -5.49
CA LYS A 243 16.85 19.47 -5.71
C LYS A 243 15.81 18.38 -5.40
N ALA A 244 14.71 18.75 -4.76
CA ALA A 244 13.57 17.85 -4.63
C ALA A 244 13.01 17.58 -6.04
N ASP A 245 13.07 16.33 -6.48
CA ASP A 245 12.39 15.93 -7.71
C ASP A 245 10.88 16.05 -7.48
N LEU A 246 10.24 16.88 -8.30
CA LEU A 246 8.79 16.91 -8.41
C LEU A 246 8.41 15.64 -9.15
N ALA A 247 7.72 14.72 -8.47
CA ALA A 247 7.04 13.64 -9.17
C ALA A 247 5.60 14.10 -9.36
N ASP A 248 5.17 14.12 -10.60
CA ASP A 248 3.77 14.33 -10.93
C ASP A 248 3.06 12.98 -10.85
N GLU A 249 2.06 12.92 -9.97
CA GLU A 249 1.17 11.78 -9.82
C GLU A 249 0.02 11.93 -10.82
N LEU A 250 -0.23 10.91 -11.62
CA LEU A 250 -1.36 10.83 -12.53
C LEU A 250 -2.45 9.95 -11.93
N VAL A 251 -3.64 10.52 -11.76
CA VAL A 251 -4.83 9.81 -11.31
C VAL A 251 -5.76 9.64 -12.50
N ILE A 252 -6.21 8.40 -12.73
CA ILE A 252 -6.98 8.00 -13.90
C ILE A 252 -8.25 7.30 -13.44
N THR A 253 -9.41 7.69 -13.96
CA THR A 253 -10.71 7.15 -13.55
C THR A 253 -11.57 6.75 -14.73
N ASN A 254 -12.38 5.69 -14.56
CA ASN A 254 -13.41 5.30 -15.53
C ASN A 254 -14.75 6.05 -15.33
N TRP A 255 -14.70 7.18 -14.63
CA TRP A 255 -15.78 8.15 -14.48
C TRP A 255 -15.18 9.56 -14.42
N THR A 256 -16.00 10.58 -14.60
CA THR A 256 -15.61 11.96 -14.36
C THR A 256 -16.03 12.35 -12.93
N PRO A 257 -15.10 12.76 -12.04
CA PRO A 257 -15.44 13.14 -10.66
C PRO A 257 -16.49 14.25 -10.56
N ALA A 258 -16.54 15.17 -11.54
CA ALA A 258 -17.54 16.24 -11.59
C ALA A 258 -18.98 15.72 -11.69
N ASP A 259 -19.19 14.54 -12.30
CA ASP A 259 -20.52 13.97 -12.53
C ASP A 259 -21.13 13.38 -11.25
N LEU A 260 -20.33 13.12 -10.22
CA LEU A 260 -20.78 12.49 -8.98
C LEU A 260 -21.29 13.48 -7.93
N GLY A 261 -21.14 14.79 -8.19
CA GLY A 261 -21.22 15.81 -7.15
C GLY A 261 -20.07 15.61 -6.15
N ARG A 262 -19.50 16.70 -5.62
CA ARG A 262 -18.51 16.56 -4.55
C ARG A 262 -19.23 16.05 -3.31
N LEU A 263 -19.29 14.73 -3.14
CA LEU A 263 -19.68 14.11 -1.89
C LEU A 263 -18.42 14.13 -1.03
N PHE A 264 -18.25 15.26 -0.33
CA PHE A 264 -17.52 15.55 0.92
C PHE A 264 -17.09 17.03 0.93
#